data_AF-A0A1M5WW59-F1
#
_entry.id   AF-A0A1M5WW59-F1
#
_cell.length_a   1.000
_cell.length_b   1.000
_cell.length_c   1.000
_cell.angle_alpha   90.00
_cell.angle_beta   90.00
_cell.angle_gamma   90.00
#
_symmetry.space_group_name_H-M   'P 1'
#
loop_
_entity.id
_entity.type
_entity.pdbx_description
1 polymer ?
#
loop_
_entity_poly.entity_id
_entity_poly.type
_entity_poly.pdbx_seq_one_letter_code
_entity_poly.pdbx_strand_id
1 'polypeptide(L)'
;MNLSGAKYRITYEAFSKFSGNLSKVESLEELGKIISRHLKYLFNYKVFKIMILHEQSLAGYTFLPGKTITHTQQQDLEPYERLLLKDKIPFVNSIDSTELPEYLKDVKLNNGNLWGWFLAYSEYQICISLVSDDDTYFSSSDVDIVHLLADSVASKYRQISLSEILQQNNIHLESLVTEIACKNKEIKAINDNQQLVIEARTEELLQKNKKLFELSRLNAHDLREPLSRVLGLLELAEHLPQDELRSSILPKIKEASGHLDQVIQRVVTQSEKELINIKSSQP
;
A
#
# COMPACT_ATOMS: atom_id res chain seq x y z
N MET A 1 2.28 -64.33 -17.62
CA MET A 1 2.05 -62.89 -17.92
C MET A 1 2.23 -62.13 -16.61
N ASN A 2 3.17 -61.19 -16.53
CA ASN A 2 3.56 -60.57 -15.27
C ASN A 2 2.53 -59.48 -14.89
N LEU A 3 1.46 -59.86 -14.18
CA LEU A 3 0.34 -58.97 -13.81
C LEU A 3 0.81 -57.69 -13.09
N SER A 4 1.91 -57.79 -12.34
CA SER A 4 2.54 -56.65 -11.66
C SER A 4 3.05 -55.59 -12.65
N GLY A 5 3.75 -55.99 -13.71
CA GLY A 5 4.26 -55.06 -14.72
C GLY A 5 3.16 -54.37 -15.54
N ALA A 6 2.04 -55.05 -15.78
CA ALA A 6 0.88 -54.46 -16.43
C ALA A 6 0.18 -53.42 -15.54
N LYS A 7 -0.01 -53.73 -14.24
CA LYS A 7 -0.53 -52.77 -13.25
C LYS A 7 0.33 -51.51 -13.20
N TYR A 8 1.66 -51.67 -13.06
CA TYR A 8 2.59 -50.54 -13.04
C TYR A 8 2.50 -49.67 -14.29
N ARG A 9 2.47 -50.26 -15.48
CA ARG A 9 2.37 -49.51 -16.73
C ARG A 9 1.08 -48.68 -16.80
N ILE A 10 -0.05 -49.24 -16.38
CA ILE A 10 -1.33 -48.53 -16.33
C ILE A 10 -1.27 -47.38 -15.34
N THR A 11 -0.69 -47.59 -14.15
CA THR A 11 -0.54 -46.54 -13.15
C THR A 11 0.36 -45.40 -13.63
N TYR A 12 1.47 -45.70 -14.32
CA TYR A 12 2.33 -44.67 -14.91
C TYR A 12 1.61 -43.86 -16.00
N GLU A 13 0.79 -44.51 -16.83
CA GLU A 13 -0.01 -43.80 -17.83
C GLU A 13 -1.07 -42.90 -17.16
N ALA A 14 -1.73 -43.41 -16.11
CA ALA A 14 -2.67 -42.64 -15.31
C ALA A 14 -1.99 -41.43 -14.64
N PHE A 15 -0.78 -41.62 -14.13
CA PHE A 15 0.04 -40.55 -13.54
C PHE A 15 0.47 -39.51 -14.57
N SER A 16 0.87 -39.93 -15.77
CA SER A 16 1.20 -39.01 -16.88
C SER A 16 -0.01 -38.13 -17.25
N LYS A 17 -1.21 -38.72 -17.35
CA LYS A 17 -2.46 -37.97 -17.57
C LYS A 17 -2.79 -37.03 -16.40
N PHE A 18 -2.57 -37.49 -15.17
CA PHE A 18 -2.73 -36.67 -13.98
C PHE A 18 -1.80 -35.45 -14.02
N SER A 19 -0.50 -35.64 -14.24
CA SER A 19 0.49 -34.56 -14.32
C SER A 19 0.17 -33.56 -15.44
N GLY A 20 -0.26 -34.05 -16.62
CA GLY A 20 -0.67 -33.19 -17.74
C GLY A 20 -1.93 -32.35 -17.48
N ASN A 21 -2.84 -32.82 -16.63
CA ASN A 21 -4.00 -32.04 -16.19
C ASN A 21 -3.64 -31.11 -15.02
N LEU A 22 -2.80 -31.59 -14.10
CA LEU A 22 -2.33 -30.84 -12.95
C LEU A 22 -1.59 -29.57 -13.36
N SER A 23 -0.81 -29.61 -14.44
CA SER A 23 -0.07 -28.45 -14.95
C SER A 23 -0.97 -27.27 -15.33
N LYS A 24 -2.21 -27.54 -15.75
CA LYS A 24 -3.19 -26.54 -16.20
C LYS A 24 -4.02 -25.92 -15.08
N VAL A 25 -3.93 -26.46 -13.87
CA VAL A 25 -4.72 -25.98 -12.73
C VAL A 25 -4.27 -24.58 -12.32
N GLU A 26 -5.21 -23.67 -12.07
CA GLU A 26 -4.90 -22.29 -11.66
C GLU A 26 -5.39 -21.94 -10.26
N SER A 27 -6.21 -22.79 -9.64
CA SER A 27 -6.79 -22.55 -8.32
C SER A 27 -6.71 -23.75 -7.38
N LEU A 28 -6.72 -23.49 -6.08
CA LEU A 28 -6.75 -24.54 -5.05
C LEU A 28 -8.03 -25.39 -5.08
N GLU A 29 -9.15 -24.82 -5.54
CA GLU A 29 -10.40 -25.57 -5.69
C GLU A 29 -10.31 -26.58 -6.84
N GLU A 30 -9.75 -26.15 -7.98
CA GLU A 30 -9.55 -27.02 -9.14
C GLU A 30 -8.50 -28.10 -8.85
N LEU A 31 -7.46 -27.78 -8.07
CA LEU A 31 -6.45 -28.74 -7.62
C LEU A 31 -7.09 -29.94 -6.92
N GLY A 32 -7.97 -29.69 -5.94
CA GLY A 32 -8.70 -30.75 -5.24
C GLY A 32 -9.56 -31.60 -6.19
N LYS A 33 -10.27 -30.97 -7.14
CA LYS A 33 -11.09 -31.69 -8.13
C LYS A 33 -10.26 -32.60 -9.03
N ILE A 34 -9.11 -32.12 -9.51
CA ILE A 34 -8.21 -32.90 -10.37
C ILE A 34 -7.60 -34.08 -9.60
N ILE A 35 -7.16 -33.88 -8.36
CA ILE A 35 -6.66 -34.98 -7.52
C ILE A 35 -7.76 -36.03 -7.36
N SER A 36 -8.96 -35.64 -6.91
CA SER A 36 -10.10 -36.55 -6.71
C SER A 36 -10.45 -37.38 -7.94
N ARG A 37 -10.43 -36.76 -9.13
CA ARG A 37 -10.74 -37.42 -10.40
C ARG A 37 -9.72 -38.51 -10.77
N HIS A 38 -8.44 -38.27 -10.47
CA HIS A 38 -7.34 -39.14 -10.91
C HIS A 38 -6.90 -40.16 -9.86
N LEU A 39 -7.11 -39.87 -8.56
CA LEU A 39 -6.59 -40.64 -7.44
C LEU A 39 -6.94 -42.13 -7.50
N LYS A 40 -8.20 -42.46 -7.85
CA LYS A 40 -8.68 -43.84 -7.98
C LYS A 40 -7.96 -44.70 -9.03
N TYR A 41 -7.21 -44.08 -9.95
CA TYR A 41 -6.42 -44.77 -10.96
C TYR A 41 -4.95 -44.94 -10.56
N LEU A 42 -4.53 -44.32 -9.45
CA LEU A 42 -3.14 -44.34 -9.00
C LEU A 42 -2.91 -45.47 -8.00
N PHE A 43 -3.77 -45.59 -7.00
CA PHE A 43 -3.71 -46.62 -5.97
C PHE A 43 -5.09 -46.83 -5.33
N ASN A 44 -5.25 -47.95 -4.62
CA ASN A 44 -6.48 -48.27 -3.89
C ASN A 44 -6.47 -47.59 -2.53
N TYR A 45 -7.63 -47.06 -2.11
CA TYR A 45 -7.82 -46.44 -0.80
C TYR A 45 -9.32 -46.45 -0.43
N LYS A 46 -9.64 -46.49 0.86
CA LYS A 46 -10.97 -46.10 1.37
C LYS A 46 -11.02 -44.60 1.64
N VAL A 47 -9.98 -44.09 2.28
CA VAL A 47 -9.82 -42.67 2.62
C VAL A 47 -8.40 -42.27 2.32
N PHE A 48 -8.22 -41.18 1.59
CA PHE A 48 -6.92 -40.56 1.38
C PHE A 48 -7.00 -39.11 1.79
N LYS A 49 -6.07 -38.66 2.61
CA LYS A 49 -6.01 -37.28 3.07
C LYS A 49 -4.61 -36.75 2.89
N ILE A 50 -4.52 -35.55 2.32
CA ILE A 50 -3.27 -34.83 2.11
C ILE A 50 -3.45 -33.43 2.70
N MET A 51 -2.52 -33.04 3.57
CA MET A 51 -2.51 -31.77 4.27
C MET A 51 -1.21 -31.07 3.97
N ILE A 52 -1.29 -29.84 3.47
CA ILE A 52 -0.15 -28.98 3.18
C ILE A 52 -0.17 -27.84 4.19
N LEU A 53 0.91 -27.72 4.96
CA LEU A 53 1.10 -26.72 5.99
C LEU A 53 2.15 -25.71 5.50
N HIS A 54 1.82 -24.42 5.59
CA HIS A 54 2.73 -23.33 5.28
C HIS A 54 2.59 -22.24 6.35
N GLU A 55 3.62 -22.06 7.17
CA GLU A 55 3.60 -21.13 8.32
C GLU A 55 2.37 -21.31 9.23
N GLN A 56 1.31 -20.51 9.01
CA GLN A 56 0.04 -20.57 9.74
C GLN A 56 -1.16 -21.01 8.87
N SER A 57 -0.98 -21.16 7.55
CA SER A 57 -2.02 -21.64 6.67
C SER A 57 -1.98 -23.17 6.54
N LEU A 58 -3.19 -23.75 6.49
CA LEU A 58 -3.40 -25.16 6.22
C LEU A 58 -4.26 -25.25 4.96
N ALA A 59 -3.82 -26.06 4.01
CA ALA A 59 -4.62 -26.46 2.86
C ALA A 59 -4.63 -27.97 2.80
N GLY A 60 -5.80 -28.55 3.04
CA GLY A 60 -5.97 -29.99 3.12
C GLY A 60 -7.12 -30.50 2.29
N TYR A 61 -7.02 -31.74 1.89
CA TYR A 61 -8.07 -32.43 1.14
C TYR A 61 -8.21 -33.85 1.66
N THR A 62 -9.43 -34.25 1.97
CA THR A 62 -9.80 -35.65 2.19
C THR A 62 -10.64 -36.14 1.04
N PHE A 63 -10.25 -37.29 0.50
CA PHE A 63 -10.85 -37.95 -0.64
C PHE A 63 -11.47 -39.26 -0.18
N LEU A 64 -12.75 -39.40 -0.49
CA LEU A 64 -13.51 -40.64 -0.43
C LEU A 64 -14.00 -40.98 -1.84
N PRO A 65 -14.38 -42.24 -2.12
CA PRO A 65 -15.06 -42.57 -3.36
C PRO A 65 -16.30 -41.68 -3.58
N GLY A 66 -16.22 -40.78 -4.56
CA GLY A 66 -17.32 -39.87 -4.93
C GLY A 66 -17.51 -38.64 -4.04
N LYS A 67 -16.65 -38.40 -3.04
CA LYS A 67 -16.73 -37.22 -2.15
C LYS A 67 -15.35 -36.64 -1.87
N THR A 68 -15.26 -35.31 -1.86
CA THR A 68 -14.04 -34.58 -1.48
C THR A 68 -14.40 -33.55 -0.43
N ILE A 69 -13.58 -33.48 0.61
CA ILE A 69 -13.73 -32.56 1.74
C ILE A 69 -12.47 -31.70 1.78
N THR A 70 -12.64 -30.38 1.82
CA THR A 70 -11.53 -29.43 1.91
C THR A 70 -11.34 -29.01 3.36
N HIS A 71 -10.09 -28.91 3.80
CA HIS A 71 -9.69 -28.53 5.15
C HIS A 71 -8.85 -27.26 5.07
N THR A 72 -9.15 -26.29 5.92
CA THR A 72 -8.45 -25.00 5.94
C THR A 72 -8.02 -24.58 7.34
N GLN A 73 -8.44 -25.33 8.37
CA GLN A 73 -8.20 -24.97 9.76
C GLN A 73 -7.32 -26.01 10.44
N GLN A 74 -6.39 -25.58 11.29
CA GLN A 74 -5.55 -26.51 12.06
C GLN A 74 -6.34 -27.47 12.97
N GLN A 75 -7.61 -27.16 13.25
CA GLN A 75 -8.55 -28.01 13.97
C GLN A 75 -8.84 -29.31 13.21
N ASP A 76 -8.73 -29.27 11.89
CA ASP A 76 -8.99 -30.38 10.96
C ASP A 76 -7.89 -31.45 11.00
N LEU A 77 -6.82 -31.24 11.77
CA LEU A 77 -5.75 -32.22 11.97
C LEU A 77 -6.13 -33.23 13.05
N GLU A 78 -6.08 -34.50 12.67
CA GLU A 78 -6.38 -35.62 13.55
C GLU A 78 -5.23 -35.90 14.53
N PRO A 79 -5.49 -36.58 15.67
CA PRO A 79 -4.45 -36.85 16.67
C PRO A 79 -3.22 -37.57 16.09
N TYR A 80 -3.43 -38.53 15.20
CA TYR A 80 -2.35 -39.27 14.53
C TYR A 80 -1.55 -38.39 13.55
N GLU A 81 -2.17 -37.39 12.93
CA GLU A 81 -1.50 -36.44 12.02
C GLU A 81 -0.65 -35.44 12.80
N ARG A 82 -1.13 -35.01 13.98
CA ARG A 82 -0.37 -34.16 14.90
C ARG A 82 0.87 -34.88 15.42
N LEU A 83 0.74 -36.17 15.75
CA LEU A 83 1.88 -37.01 16.12
C LEU A 83 2.86 -37.14 14.96
N LEU A 84 2.37 -37.38 13.73
CA LEU A 84 3.19 -37.47 12.53
C LEU A 84 3.96 -36.17 12.23
N LEU A 85 3.33 -35.01 12.37
CA LEU A 85 3.97 -33.70 12.21
C LEU A 85 5.03 -33.42 13.28
N LYS A 86 4.83 -33.94 14.50
CA LYS A 86 5.76 -33.78 15.62
C LYS A 86 6.96 -34.71 15.50
N ASP A 87 6.70 -36.00 15.31
CA ASP A 87 7.71 -37.06 15.37
C ASP A 87 8.41 -37.25 14.03
N LYS A 88 7.76 -36.87 12.92
CA LYS A 88 8.28 -36.93 11.53
C LYS A 88 8.64 -38.34 11.06
N ILE A 89 8.04 -39.35 11.67
CA ILE A 89 8.29 -40.76 11.39
C ILE A 89 7.07 -41.36 10.69
N PRO A 90 7.23 -41.91 9.47
CA PRO A 90 6.16 -42.65 8.81
C PRO A 90 5.72 -43.86 9.63
N PHE A 91 4.43 -44.17 9.61
CA PHE A 91 3.88 -45.28 10.39
C PHE A 91 2.84 -46.08 9.61
N VAL A 92 2.62 -47.32 10.07
CA VAL A 92 1.55 -48.21 9.60
C VAL A 92 0.93 -48.86 10.83
N ASN A 93 -0.32 -48.55 11.11
CA ASN A 93 -1.06 -49.06 12.27
C ASN A 93 -2.37 -49.69 11.82
N SER A 94 -2.83 -50.73 12.52
CA SER A 94 -4.20 -51.22 12.36
C SER A 94 -5.18 -50.17 12.87
N ILE A 95 -6.29 -49.97 12.18
CA ILE A 95 -7.34 -49.02 12.53
C ILE A 95 -8.73 -49.63 12.38
N ASP A 96 -9.59 -49.37 13.36
CA ASP A 96 -11.00 -49.79 13.34
C ASP A 96 -11.92 -48.65 12.89
N SER A 97 -13.12 -49.00 12.39
CA SER A 97 -14.14 -48.02 11.99
C SER A 97 -14.56 -47.06 13.11
N THR A 98 -14.38 -47.42 14.38
CA THR A 98 -14.71 -46.57 15.54
C THR A 98 -13.67 -45.49 15.82
N GLU A 99 -12.45 -45.67 15.31
CA GLU A 99 -11.34 -44.73 15.48
C GLU A 99 -11.30 -43.68 14.37
N LEU A 100 -12.15 -43.84 13.35
CA LEU A 100 -12.28 -42.86 12.29
C LEU A 100 -12.97 -41.57 12.79
N PRO A 101 -12.55 -40.40 12.26
CA PRO A 101 -13.18 -39.12 12.54
C PRO A 101 -14.70 -39.11 12.31
N GLU A 102 -15.41 -38.22 13.00
CA GLU A 102 -16.88 -38.15 12.93
C GLU A 102 -17.43 -37.96 11.50
N TYR A 103 -16.70 -37.21 10.67
CA TYR A 103 -17.07 -37.00 9.27
C TYR A 103 -16.86 -38.24 8.36
N LEU A 104 -16.30 -39.33 8.89
CA LEU A 104 -16.03 -40.61 8.23
C LEU A 104 -16.79 -41.80 8.86
N LYS A 105 -17.75 -41.56 9.76
CA LYS A 105 -18.50 -42.62 10.47
C LYS A 105 -19.18 -43.65 9.56
N ASP A 106 -19.54 -43.27 8.33
CA ASP A 106 -20.18 -44.16 7.37
C ASP A 106 -19.21 -45.14 6.70
N VAL A 107 -17.89 -44.96 6.90
CA VAL A 107 -16.86 -45.82 6.30
C VAL A 107 -16.68 -47.09 7.13
N LYS A 108 -17.15 -48.20 6.59
CA LYS A 108 -16.92 -49.54 7.15
C LYS A 108 -15.58 -50.09 6.66
N LEU A 109 -14.76 -50.56 7.60
CA LEU A 109 -13.45 -51.15 7.36
C LEU A 109 -13.48 -52.65 7.65
N ASN A 110 -12.80 -53.43 6.81
CA ASN A 110 -12.53 -54.84 7.04
C ASN A 110 -11.02 -55.05 7.22
N ASN A 111 -10.54 -55.18 8.47
CA ASN A 111 -9.12 -55.17 8.83
C ASN A 111 -8.38 -53.92 8.29
N GLY A 112 -8.76 -52.75 8.82
CA GLY A 112 -8.24 -51.47 8.35
C GLY A 112 -6.75 -51.29 8.68
N ASN A 113 -6.01 -50.73 7.73
CA ASN A 113 -4.63 -50.26 7.90
C ASN A 113 -4.56 -48.75 7.62
N LEU A 114 -4.08 -48.00 8.61
CA LEU A 114 -3.77 -46.59 8.53
C LEU A 114 -2.28 -46.41 8.24
N TRP A 115 -1.99 -45.74 7.13
CA TRP A 115 -0.67 -45.33 6.71
C TRP A 115 -0.50 -43.83 6.91
N GLY A 116 0.65 -43.41 7.42
CA GLY A 116 0.99 -42.01 7.62
C GLY A 116 2.37 -41.69 7.06
N TRP A 117 2.47 -40.60 6.27
CA TRP A 117 3.74 -40.09 5.77
C TRP A 117 3.90 -38.59 6.02
N PHE A 118 5.12 -38.22 6.40
CA PHE A 118 5.55 -36.84 6.56
C PHE A 118 6.59 -36.51 5.49
N LEU A 119 6.38 -35.42 4.77
CA LEU A 119 7.29 -34.90 3.76
C LEU A 119 7.60 -33.43 4.09
N ALA A 120 8.89 -33.13 4.26
CA ALA A 120 9.34 -31.77 4.50
C ALA A 120 9.93 -31.17 3.23
N TYR A 121 9.41 -30.01 2.84
CA TYR A 121 9.98 -29.13 1.84
C TYR A 121 10.50 -27.86 2.54
N SER A 122 11.28 -27.04 1.84
CA SER A 122 11.96 -25.87 2.44
C SER A 122 11.00 -24.89 3.13
N GLU A 123 9.81 -24.67 2.57
CA GLU A 123 8.80 -23.71 3.08
C GLU A 123 7.48 -24.40 3.48
N TYR A 124 7.29 -25.66 3.08
CA TYR A 124 6.03 -26.38 3.23
C TYR A 124 6.25 -27.72 3.92
N GLN A 125 5.30 -28.14 4.74
CA GLN A 125 5.25 -29.47 5.31
C GLN A 125 4.02 -30.18 4.80
N ILE A 126 4.16 -31.43 4.38
CA ILE A 126 3.06 -32.25 3.92
C ILE A 126 2.86 -33.43 4.85
N CYS A 127 1.62 -33.61 5.28
CA CYS A 127 1.17 -34.75 6.05
C CYS A 127 0.15 -35.52 5.21
N ILE A 128 0.39 -36.81 5.03
CA ILE A 128 -0.48 -37.70 4.26
C ILE A 128 -0.98 -38.78 5.21
N SER A 129 -2.28 -39.03 5.18
CA SER A 129 -2.90 -40.18 5.85
C SER A 129 -3.74 -40.98 4.85
N LEU A 130 -3.57 -42.29 4.84
CA LEU A 130 -4.27 -43.21 3.94
C LEU A 130 -4.84 -44.37 4.74
N VAL A 131 -6.14 -44.62 4.58
CA VAL A 131 -6.82 -45.79 5.13
C VAL A 131 -7.12 -46.75 4.00
N SER A 132 -6.66 -47.99 4.18
CA SER A 132 -6.90 -49.13 3.30
C SER A 132 -7.46 -50.29 4.12
N ASP A 133 -8.04 -51.28 3.47
CA ASP A 133 -8.58 -52.47 4.11
C ASP A 133 -8.42 -53.67 3.16
N ASP A 134 -8.92 -54.85 3.54
CA ASP A 134 -8.78 -56.06 2.71
C ASP A 134 -9.49 -55.93 1.34
N ASP A 135 -10.56 -55.13 1.24
CA ASP A 135 -11.27 -54.87 -0.02
C ASP A 135 -10.50 -53.88 -0.92
N THR A 136 -9.74 -52.97 -0.32
CA THR A 136 -8.98 -51.90 -0.98
C THR A 136 -7.51 -51.98 -0.62
N TYR A 137 -6.94 -53.16 -0.84
CA TYR A 137 -5.57 -53.47 -0.44
C TYR A 137 -4.56 -52.45 -1.02
N PHE A 138 -3.82 -51.81 -0.12
CA PHE A 138 -2.71 -50.90 -0.42
C PHE A 138 -1.40 -51.56 -0.02
N SER A 139 -0.44 -51.59 -0.95
CA SER A 139 0.84 -52.28 -0.76
C SER A 139 2.00 -51.30 -0.63
N SER A 140 3.13 -51.77 -0.09
CA SER A 140 4.37 -50.99 -0.03
C SER A 140 4.84 -50.52 -1.41
N SER A 141 4.47 -51.24 -2.47
CA SER A 141 4.84 -50.92 -3.84
C SER A 141 4.05 -49.72 -4.41
N ASP A 142 2.92 -49.36 -3.78
CA ASP A 142 2.10 -48.20 -4.12
C ASP A 142 2.60 -46.91 -3.43
N VAL A 143 3.51 -47.02 -2.44
CA VAL A 143 4.08 -45.89 -1.67
C VAL A 143 4.85 -44.93 -2.58
N ASP A 144 5.60 -45.45 -3.55
CA ASP A 144 6.34 -44.61 -4.50
C ASP A 144 5.40 -43.71 -5.30
N ILE A 145 4.21 -44.21 -5.66
CA ILE A 145 3.19 -43.44 -6.38
C ILE A 145 2.58 -42.36 -5.47
N VAL A 146 2.40 -42.66 -4.18
CA VAL A 146 1.94 -41.67 -3.19
C VAL A 146 2.95 -40.53 -3.07
N HIS A 147 4.25 -40.83 -2.97
CA HIS A 147 5.29 -39.80 -2.91
C HIS A 147 5.34 -38.96 -4.20
N LEU A 148 5.25 -39.59 -5.38
CA LEU A 148 5.20 -38.87 -6.65
C LEU A 148 3.97 -37.95 -6.76
N LEU A 149 2.81 -38.41 -6.29
CA LEU A 149 1.60 -37.59 -6.20
C LEU A 149 1.82 -36.42 -5.23
N ALA A 150 2.38 -36.68 -4.05
CA ALA A 150 2.66 -35.67 -3.05
C ALA A 150 3.58 -34.58 -3.59
N ASP A 151 4.71 -34.95 -4.21
CA ASP A 151 5.64 -34.01 -4.83
C ASP A 151 4.97 -33.16 -5.92
N SER A 152 4.16 -33.80 -6.77
CA SER A 152 3.47 -33.11 -7.86
C SER A 152 2.44 -32.11 -7.33
N VAL A 153 1.65 -32.53 -6.34
CA VAL A 153 0.65 -31.69 -5.69
C VAL A 153 1.31 -30.56 -4.90
N ALA A 154 2.41 -30.83 -4.19
CA ALA A 154 3.20 -29.83 -3.47
C ALA A 154 3.72 -28.74 -4.40
N SER A 155 4.35 -29.17 -5.50
CA SER A 155 4.90 -28.28 -6.52
C SER A 155 3.81 -27.41 -7.13
N LYS A 156 2.66 -28.01 -7.47
CA LYS A 156 1.54 -27.27 -8.06
C LYS A 156 0.87 -26.32 -7.07
N TYR A 157 0.68 -26.75 -5.83
CA TYR A 157 0.18 -25.91 -4.74
C TYR A 157 1.06 -24.68 -4.57
N ARG A 158 2.38 -24.87 -4.47
CA ARG A 158 3.35 -23.78 -4.37
C ARG A 158 3.24 -22.80 -5.55
N GLN A 159 3.12 -23.33 -6.77
CA GLN A 159 2.96 -22.49 -7.95
C GLN A 159 1.70 -21.62 -7.88
N ILE A 160 0.57 -22.21 -7.49
CA ILE A 160 -0.71 -21.49 -7.36
C ILE A 160 -0.60 -20.41 -6.29
N SER A 161 -0.12 -20.76 -5.10
CA SER A 161 0.02 -19.82 -3.99
C SER A 161 0.95 -18.65 -4.33
N LEU A 162 2.08 -18.91 -4.99
CA LEU A 162 3.01 -17.86 -5.42
C LEU A 162 2.36 -16.94 -6.46
N SER A 163 1.60 -17.50 -7.40
CA SER A 163 0.87 -16.73 -8.41
C SER A 163 -0.18 -15.82 -7.77
N GLU A 164 -0.94 -16.32 -6.79
CA GLU A 164 -1.93 -15.54 -6.05
C GLU A 164 -1.27 -14.37 -5.30
N ILE A 165 -0.15 -14.63 -4.60
CA ILE A 165 0.61 -13.58 -3.90
C ILE A 165 1.11 -12.51 -4.86
N LEU A 166 1.67 -12.90 -6.01
CA LEU A 166 2.13 -11.96 -7.04
C LEU A 166 0.99 -11.08 -7.58
N GLN A 167 -0.18 -11.69 -7.83
CA GLN A 167 -1.35 -10.94 -8.28
C GLN A 167 -1.82 -9.92 -7.24
N GLN A 168 -1.87 -10.31 -5.96
CA GLN A 168 -2.23 -9.40 -4.87
C GLN A 168 -1.23 -8.24 -4.74
N ASN A 169 0.06 -8.54 -4.83
CA ASN A 169 1.10 -7.50 -4.78
C ASN A 169 0.99 -6.52 -5.95
N ASN A 170 0.71 -6.99 -7.17
CA ASN A 170 0.50 -6.12 -8.31
C ASN A 170 -0.69 -5.17 -8.12
N ILE A 171 -1.83 -5.70 -7.67
CA ILE A 171 -3.03 -4.89 -7.38
C ILE A 171 -2.71 -3.82 -6.31
N HIS A 172 -1.99 -4.22 -5.25
CA HIS A 172 -1.60 -3.29 -4.20
C HIS A 172 -0.66 -2.19 -4.71
N LEU A 173 0.34 -2.55 -5.52
CA LEU A 173 1.26 -1.58 -6.13
C LEU A 173 0.55 -0.60 -7.06
N GLU A 174 -0.38 -1.07 -7.89
CA GLU A 174 -1.19 -0.22 -8.77
C GLU A 174 -2.03 0.80 -7.98
N SER A 175 -2.60 0.36 -6.85
CA SER A 175 -3.30 1.25 -5.92
C SER A 175 -2.39 2.35 -5.37
N LEU A 176 -1.19 1.99 -4.89
CA LEU A 176 -0.23 2.96 -4.33
C LEU A 176 0.25 3.95 -5.40
N VAL A 177 0.51 3.49 -6.62
CA VAL A 177 0.88 4.36 -7.75
C VAL A 177 -0.22 5.37 -8.03
N THR A 178 -1.48 4.92 -8.02
CA THR A 178 -2.65 5.78 -8.23
C THR A 178 -2.78 6.83 -7.12
N GLU A 179 -2.57 6.43 -5.86
CA GLU A 179 -2.60 7.32 -4.71
C GLU A 179 -1.49 8.39 -4.80
N ILE A 180 -0.26 7.99 -5.11
CA ILE A 180 0.87 8.90 -5.32
C ILE A 180 0.56 9.89 -6.45
N ALA A 181 -0.02 9.44 -7.55
CA ALA A 181 -0.40 10.30 -8.66
C ALA A 181 -1.46 11.34 -8.24
N CYS A 182 -2.42 10.95 -7.40
CA CYS A 182 -3.42 11.86 -6.83
C CYS A 182 -2.76 12.91 -5.92
N LYS A 183 -1.90 12.47 -5.00
CA LYS A 183 -1.16 13.35 -4.08
C LYS A 183 -0.24 14.33 -4.80
N ASN A 184 0.43 13.89 -5.86
CA ASN A 184 1.26 14.78 -6.68
C ASN A 184 0.43 15.86 -7.39
N LYS A 185 -0.78 15.53 -7.86
CA LYS A 185 -1.70 16.54 -8.43
C LYS A 185 -2.14 17.54 -7.37
N GLU A 186 -2.45 17.09 -6.16
CA GLU A 186 -2.82 17.94 -5.02
C GLU A 186 -1.67 18.90 -4.64
N ILE A 187 -0.45 18.37 -4.48
CA ILE A 187 0.76 19.17 -4.19
C ILE A 187 1.00 20.20 -5.29
N LYS A 188 0.87 19.80 -6.56
CA LYS A 188 1.05 20.72 -7.68
C LYS A 188 0.03 21.85 -7.64
N ALA A 189 -1.25 21.55 -7.41
CA ALA A 189 -2.30 22.57 -7.29
C ALA A 189 -2.04 23.53 -6.11
N ILE A 190 -1.56 23.02 -4.98
CA ILE A 190 -1.17 23.84 -3.82
C ILE A 190 0.00 24.75 -4.18
N ASN A 191 1.03 24.22 -4.84
CA ASN A 191 2.21 24.98 -5.22
C ASN A 191 1.86 26.09 -6.24
N ASP A 192 1.06 25.77 -7.25
CA ASP A 192 0.59 26.74 -8.24
C ASP A 192 -0.20 27.87 -7.55
N ASN A 193 -1.06 27.54 -6.59
CA ASN A 193 -1.80 28.55 -5.82
C ASN A 193 -0.89 29.39 -4.91
N GLN A 194 0.09 28.77 -4.25
CA GLN A 194 1.07 29.48 -3.41
C GLN A 194 1.89 30.47 -4.25
N GLN A 195 2.29 30.08 -5.46
CA GLN A 195 3.01 30.95 -6.37
C GLN A 195 2.19 32.19 -6.74
N LEU A 196 0.91 32.02 -7.09
CA LEU A 196 0.01 33.14 -7.37
C LEU A 196 -0.15 34.10 -6.18
N VAL A 197 -0.27 33.55 -4.97
CA VAL A 197 -0.37 34.36 -3.75
C VAL A 197 0.93 35.12 -3.47
N ILE A 198 2.09 34.49 -3.67
CA ILE A 198 3.40 35.13 -3.52
C ILE A 198 3.55 36.27 -4.52
N GLU A 199 3.19 36.06 -5.78
CA GLU A 199 3.25 37.09 -6.82
C GLU A 199 2.37 38.28 -6.48
N ALA A 200 1.10 38.04 -6.12
CA ALA A 200 0.16 39.10 -5.72
C ALA A 200 0.68 39.91 -4.52
N ARG A 201 1.21 39.25 -3.48
CA ARG A 201 1.76 39.94 -2.31
C ARG A 201 3.06 40.68 -2.62
N THR A 202 3.90 40.12 -3.49
CA THR A 202 5.15 40.77 -3.90
C THR A 202 4.85 42.04 -4.68
N GLU A 203 3.85 42.01 -5.57
CA GLU A 203 3.40 43.19 -6.29
C GLU A 203 2.84 44.26 -5.34
N GLU A 204 1.98 43.87 -4.38
CA GLU A 204 1.45 44.78 -3.37
C GLU A 204 2.57 45.43 -2.53
N LEU A 205 3.57 44.65 -2.12
CA LEU A 205 4.73 45.14 -1.37
C LEU A 205 5.57 46.11 -2.20
N LEU A 206 5.79 45.82 -3.50
CA LEU A 206 6.52 46.72 -4.39
C LEU A 206 5.81 48.07 -4.54
N GLN A 207 4.48 48.06 -4.69
CA GLN A 207 3.67 49.28 -4.73
C GLN A 207 3.78 50.08 -3.42
N LYS A 208 3.65 49.42 -2.27
CA LYS A 208 3.81 50.06 -0.95
C LYS A 208 5.21 50.63 -0.74
N ASN A 209 6.26 49.91 -1.13
CA ASN A 209 7.64 50.40 -1.03
C ASN A 209 7.88 51.64 -1.89
N LYS A 210 7.37 51.65 -3.12
CA LYS A 210 7.46 52.83 -4.00
C LYS A 210 6.81 54.06 -3.35
N LYS A 211 5.64 53.90 -2.73
CA LYS A 211 4.96 54.98 -1.99
C LYS A 211 5.77 55.48 -0.80
N LEU A 212 6.32 54.57 0.01
CA LEU A 212 7.17 54.95 1.15
C LEU A 212 8.40 55.74 0.70
N PHE A 213 9.01 55.34 -0.41
CA PHE A 213 10.14 56.05 -1.00
C PHE A 213 9.76 57.48 -1.42
N GLU A 214 8.62 57.66 -2.09
CA GLU A 214 8.11 58.98 -2.49
C GLU A 214 7.83 59.87 -1.26
N LEU A 215 7.20 59.33 -0.21
CA LEU A 215 6.97 60.03 1.05
C LEU A 215 8.27 60.41 1.77
N SER A 216 9.25 59.50 1.80
CA SER A 216 10.55 59.75 2.41
C SER A 216 11.28 60.90 1.70
N ARG A 217 11.20 60.97 0.37
CA ARG A 217 11.78 62.07 -0.41
C ARG A 217 11.09 63.41 -0.11
N LEU A 218 9.75 63.42 -0.09
CA LEU A 218 8.96 64.61 0.26
C LEU A 218 9.32 65.13 1.66
N ASN A 219 9.42 64.24 2.65
CA ASN A 219 9.77 64.61 4.02
C ASN A 219 11.20 65.12 4.15
N ALA A 220 12.18 64.42 3.57
CA ALA A 220 13.59 64.72 3.79
C ALA A 220 14.09 65.94 3.02
N HIS A 221 13.55 66.21 1.83
CA HIS A 221 14.01 67.28 0.95
C HIS A 221 13.01 68.43 0.89
N ASP A 222 11.78 68.14 0.49
CA ASP A 222 10.83 69.18 0.11
C ASP A 222 10.20 69.90 1.32
N LEU A 223 10.02 69.21 2.45
CA LEU A 223 9.54 69.81 3.69
C LEU A 223 10.68 70.33 4.58
N ARG A 224 11.77 69.56 4.70
CA ARG A 224 12.87 69.90 5.61
C ARG A 224 13.65 71.13 5.17
N GLU A 225 13.85 71.34 3.88
CA GLU A 225 14.60 72.48 3.35
C GLU A 225 13.92 73.83 3.65
N PRO A 226 12.65 74.08 3.30
CA PRO A 226 11.99 75.34 3.62
C PRO A 226 11.81 75.52 5.13
N LEU A 227 11.54 74.45 5.90
CA LEU A 227 11.44 74.54 7.35
C LEU A 227 12.78 74.94 8.00
N SER A 228 13.89 74.32 7.59
CA SER A 228 15.22 74.68 8.09
C SER A 228 15.59 76.11 7.71
N ARG A 229 15.15 76.58 6.53
CA ARG A 229 15.32 77.97 6.09
C ARG A 229 14.52 78.95 6.94
N VAL A 230 13.27 78.63 7.29
CA VAL A 230 12.45 79.44 8.20
C VAL A 230 13.10 79.52 9.58
N LEU A 231 13.51 78.38 10.15
CA LEU A 231 14.15 78.32 11.46
C LEU A 231 15.47 79.11 11.49
N GLY A 232 16.34 78.91 10.49
CA GLY A 232 17.61 79.64 10.41
C GLY A 232 17.42 81.16 10.22
N LEU A 233 16.40 81.58 9.46
CA LEU A 233 16.07 83.01 9.32
C LEU A 233 15.49 83.60 10.61
N LEU A 234 14.75 82.82 11.40
CA LEU A 234 14.24 83.22 12.71
C LEU A 234 15.38 83.38 13.73
N GLU A 235 16.34 82.45 13.76
CA GLU A 235 17.54 82.57 14.61
C GLU A 235 18.35 83.83 14.26
N LEU A 236 18.55 84.10 12.97
CA LEU A 236 19.25 85.32 12.52
C LEU A 236 18.49 86.60 12.89
N ALA A 237 17.15 86.56 12.89
CA ALA A 237 16.33 87.71 13.23
C ALA A 237 16.56 88.20 14.67
N GLU A 238 16.92 87.31 15.60
CA GLU A 238 17.18 87.68 17.00
C GLU A 238 18.42 88.57 17.17
N HIS A 239 19.30 88.63 16.17
CA HIS A 239 20.62 89.28 16.25
C HIS A 239 20.74 90.52 15.36
N LEU A 240 19.65 90.93 14.68
CA LEU A 240 19.65 91.99 13.68
C LEU A 240 18.88 93.25 14.13
N PRO A 241 19.30 94.46 13.70
CA PRO A 241 18.57 95.69 13.95
C PRO A 241 17.17 95.69 13.33
N GLN A 242 16.22 96.41 13.95
CA GLN A 242 14.80 96.37 13.59
C GLN A 242 14.50 96.77 12.13
N ASP A 243 15.30 97.67 11.54
CA ASP A 243 15.18 98.09 10.15
C ASP A 243 15.62 97.00 9.14
N GLU A 244 16.68 96.26 9.44
CA GLU A 244 17.14 95.13 8.59
C GLU A 244 16.20 93.92 8.69
N LEU A 245 15.61 93.72 9.87
CA LEU A 245 14.64 92.66 10.14
C LEU A 245 13.38 92.82 9.27
N ARG A 246 12.87 94.06 9.16
CA ARG A 246 11.70 94.38 8.32
C ARG A 246 12.00 94.39 6.82
N SER A 247 13.16 94.91 6.42
CA SER A 247 13.49 95.09 5.01
C SER A 247 14.02 93.82 4.32
N SER A 248 14.67 92.92 5.06
CA SER A 248 15.40 91.78 4.45
C SER A 248 14.99 90.40 4.96
N ILE A 249 14.75 90.23 6.26
CA ILE A 249 14.49 88.92 6.88
C ILE A 249 13.02 88.53 6.78
N LEU A 250 12.09 89.42 7.16
CA LEU A 250 10.65 89.18 7.09
C LEU A 250 10.14 88.76 5.69
N PRO A 251 10.59 89.39 4.58
CA PRO A 251 10.25 88.95 3.23
C PRO A 251 10.71 87.52 2.93
N LYS A 252 11.93 87.16 3.35
CA LYS A 252 12.51 85.81 3.12
C LYS A 252 11.84 84.73 3.97
N ILE A 253 11.44 85.04 5.21
CA ILE A 253 10.64 84.14 6.03
C ILE A 253 9.27 83.92 5.37
N LYS A 254 8.63 84.98 4.88
CA LYS A 254 7.34 84.89 4.19
C LYS A 254 7.43 84.01 2.93
N GLU A 255 8.50 84.15 2.16
CA GLU A 255 8.77 83.31 0.99
C GLU A 255 8.98 81.83 1.37
N ALA A 256 9.84 81.57 2.36
CA ALA A 256 10.12 80.20 2.82
C ALA A 256 8.89 79.51 3.43
N SER A 257 8.08 80.24 4.22
CA SER A 257 6.81 79.76 4.76
C SER A 257 5.76 79.53 3.68
N GLY A 258 5.71 80.38 2.64
CA GLY A 258 4.84 80.17 1.48
C GLY A 258 5.23 78.93 0.67
N HIS A 259 6.54 78.68 0.49
CA HIS A 259 7.02 77.46 -0.14
C HIS A 259 6.69 76.21 0.69
N LEU A 260 6.81 76.29 2.02
CA LEU A 260 6.42 75.21 2.93
C LEU A 260 4.92 74.89 2.81
N ASP A 261 4.05 75.91 2.80
CA ASP A 261 2.60 75.75 2.65
C ASP A 261 2.24 75.08 1.31
N GLN A 262 2.91 75.46 0.22
CA GLN A 262 2.74 74.82 -1.09
C GLN A 262 3.17 73.35 -1.10
N VAL A 263 4.20 72.98 -0.35
CA VAL A 263 4.62 71.57 -0.23
C VAL A 263 3.59 70.79 0.61
N ILE A 264 3.12 71.35 1.72
CA ILE A 264 2.09 70.73 2.57
C ILE A 264 0.78 70.52 1.80
N GLN A 265 0.30 71.53 1.07
CA GLN A 265 -0.90 71.40 0.24
C GLN A 265 -0.77 70.30 -0.81
N ARG A 266 0.42 70.14 -1.43
CA ARG A 266 0.67 69.04 -2.37
C ARG A 266 0.57 67.67 -1.70
N VAL A 267 1.15 67.50 -0.50
CA VAL A 267 1.09 66.24 0.27
C VAL A 267 -0.34 65.90 0.67
N VAL A 268 -1.10 66.88 1.16
CA VAL A 268 -2.51 66.70 1.56
C VAL A 268 -3.36 66.31 0.34
N THR A 269 -3.25 67.04 -0.77
CA THR A 269 -4.01 66.76 -1.99
C THR A 269 -3.69 65.37 -2.56
N GLN A 270 -2.43 64.93 -2.47
CA GLN A 270 -2.03 63.60 -2.91
C GLN A 270 -2.59 62.50 -2.00
N SER A 271 -2.58 62.72 -0.69
CA SER A 271 -3.16 61.79 0.30
C SER A 271 -4.68 61.65 0.16
N GLU A 272 -5.38 62.75 -0.11
CA GLU A 272 -6.84 62.76 -0.34
C GLU A 272 -7.23 62.01 -1.62
N LYS A 273 -6.48 62.21 -2.72
CA LYS A 273 -6.70 61.45 -3.96
C LYS A 273 -6.50 59.95 -3.76
N GLU A 274 -5.55 59.55 -2.91
CA GLU A 274 -5.32 58.14 -2.58
C GLU A 274 -6.45 57.55 -1.71
N LEU A 275 -6.96 58.28 -0.73
CA LEU A 275 -8.11 57.86 0.08
C LEU A 275 -9.38 57.62 -0.76
N ILE A 276 -9.56 58.44 -1.81
CA ILE A 276 -10.67 58.28 -2.76
C ILE A 276 -10.47 57.02 -3.62
N ASN A 277 -9.26 56.80 -4.15
CA ASN A 277 -8.96 55.60 -4.94
C ASN A 277 -9.11 54.30 -4.13
N ILE A 278 -8.68 54.28 -2.86
CA ILE A 278 -8.82 53.10 -1.98
C ILE A 278 -10.31 52.78 -1.71
N LYS A 279 -11.16 53.80 -1.52
CA LYS A 279 -12.61 53.61 -1.33
C LYS A 279 -13.32 53.12 -2.59
N SER A 280 -12.79 53.38 -3.78
CA SER A 280 -13.35 52.90 -5.05
C SER A 280 -12.86 51.51 -5.48
N SER A 281 -11.84 50.95 -4.81
CA SER A 281 -11.23 49.65 -5.16
C SER A 281 -11.48 48.53 -4.14
N GLN A 282 -12.26 48.79 -3.09
CA GLN A 282 -12.82 47.73 -2.25
C GLN A 282 -14.17 47.28 -2.85
N PRO A 283 -14.37 45.98 -3.16
CA PRO A 283 -15.70 45.43 -3.42
C PRO A 283 -16.58 45.45 -2.17
#